data_AF-A0AB33A0E8-F1
#
_entry.id   AF-A0AB33A0E8-F1
#
_cell.length_a   1.000
_cell.length_b   1.000
_cell.length_c   1.000
_cell.angle_alpha   90.00
_cell.angle_beta   90.00
_cell.angle_gamma   90.00
#
_symmetry.space_group_name_H-M   'P 1'
#
loop_
_entity.id
_entity.type
_entity.pdbx_description
1 polymer ?
#
loop_
_entity_poly.entity_id
_entity_poly.type
_entity_poly.pdbx_seq_one_letter_code
_entity_poly.pdbx_strand_id
1 'polypeptide(L)'
;MVLPITAFYASLLGICYLYLSFLVIGARRRHQVGIGDGGHEDLSRLTRAHGNFSEYVPITLIMIACFEANTGQVWAVHALGSALLFGRVLHAYGLGRHSGVSWQRFAGMILTFLAMLCAAIGNLVLIHFGL
;
A
#
# COMPACT_ATOMS: atom_id res chain seq x y z
N MET A 1 -10.45 18.26 -12.86
CA MET A 1 -10.13 16.82 -12.72
C MET A 1 -11.01 16.24 -11.64
N VAL A 2 -11.54 15.02 -11.81
CA VAL A 2 -12.52 14.43 -10.87
C VAL A 2 -11.85 13.79 -9.65
N LEU A 3 -10.64 13.23 -9.80
CA LEU A 3 -9.91 12.51 -8.74
C LEU A 3 -8.46 13.00 -8.56
N PRO A 4 -8.18 14.31 -8.48
CA PRO A 4 -6.82 14.84 -8.45
C PRO A 4 -5.99 14.32 -7.26
N ILE A 5 -6.61 14.14 -6.09
CA ILE A 5 -5.89 13.79 -4.86
C ILE A 5 -5.56 12.30 -4.87
N THR A 6 -6.53 11.45 -5.18
CA THR A 6 -6.29 10.01 -5.30
C THR A 6 -5.28 9.71 -6.40
N ALA A 7 -5.35 10.41 -7.55
CA ALA A 7 -4.38 10.25 -8.63
C ALA A 7 -2.95 10.59 -8.17
N PHE A 8 -2.79 11.63 -7.34
CA PHE A 8 -1.49 11.99 -6.76
C PHE A 8 -0.92 10.86 -5.88
N TYR A 9 -1.69 10.37 -4.90
CA TYR A 9 -1.21 9.29 -4.03
C TYR A 9 -1.04 7.96 -4.78
N ALA A 10 -1.93 7.64 -5.72
CA ALA A 10 -1.82 6.47 -6.56
C ALA A 10 -0.54 6.49 -7.39
N SER A 11 -0.14 7.66 -7.90
CA SER A 11 1.11 7.81 -8.66
C SER A 11 2.34 7.58 -7.78
N LEU A 12 2.36 8.17 -6.57
CA LEU A 12 3.45 7.93 -5.61
C LEU A 12 3.55 6.47 -5.19
N LEU A 13 2.42 5.85 -4.86
CA LEU A 13 2.34 4.43 -4.52
C LEU A 13 2.71 3.53 -5.71
N GLY A 14 2.38 3.92 -6.94
CA GLY A 14 2.81 3.24 -8.16
C GLY A 14 4.33 3.24 -8.31
N ILE A 15 5.00 4.37 -8.01
CA ILE A 15 6.47 4.44 -7.97
C ILE A 15 7.02 3.51 -6.88
N CYS A 16 6.42 3.48 -5.68
CA CYS A 16 6.82 2.54 -4.63
C CYS A 16 6.64 1.07 -5.06
N TYR A 17 5.56 0.76 -5.77
CA TYR A 17 5.31 -0.57 -6.30
C TYR A 17 6.39 -1.00 -7.29
N LEU A 18 6.72 -0.15 -8.26
CA LEU A 18 7.78 -0.40 -9.23
C LEU A 18 9.13 -0.63 -8.54
N TYR A 19 9.46 0.17 -7.53
CA TYR A 19 10.67 -0.03 -6.73
C TYR A 19 10.72 -1.43 -6.11
N LEU A 20 9.63 -1.87 -5.45
CA LEU A 20 9.54 -3.22 -4.89
C LEU A 20 9.64 -4.30 -5.98
N SER A 21 9.03 -4.08 -7.15
CA SER A 21 9.12 -5.01 -8.28
C SER A 21 10.57 -5.19 -8.74
N PHE A 22 11.33 -4.09 -8.87
CA PHE A 22 12.75 -4.16 -9.25
C PHE A 22 13.61 -4.87 -8.22
N LEU A 23 13.33 -4.70 -6.92
CA LEU A 23 14.03 -5.46 -5.87
C LEU A 23 13.80 -6.97 -6.01
N VAL A 24 12.55 -7.39 -6.25
CA VAL A 24 12.22 -8.81 -6.47
C VAL A 24 12.91 -9.34 -7.74
N ILE A 25 12.86 -8.60 -8.84
CA ILE A 25 13.50 -8.98 -10.11
C ILE A 25 15.02 -9.12 -9.92
N GLY A 26 15.66 -8.18 -9.23
CA GLY A 26 17.09 -8.22 -8.92
C GLY A 26 17.46 -9.45 -8.09
N ALA A 27 16.70 -9.74 -7.04
CA ALA A 27 16.92 -10.93 -6.20
C ALA A 27 16.73 -12.24 -6.98
N ARG A 28 15.70 -12.34 -7.84
CA ARG A 28 15.49 -13.51 -8.72
C ARG A 28 16.64 -13.74 -9.67
N ARG A 29 17.14 -12.68 -10.30
CA ARG A 29 18.31 -12.76 -11.19
C ARG A 29 19.57 -13.15 -10.44
N ARG A 30 19.80 -12.61 -9.24
CA ARG A 30 20.96 -12.96 -8.41
C ARG A 30 20.97 -14.44 -8.02
N HIS A 31 19.82 -14.97 -7.63
CA HIS A 31 19.70 -16.36 -7.15
C HIS A 31 19.32 -17.36 -8.25
N GLN A 32 19.14 -16.90 -9.50
CA GLN A 32 18.72 -17.72 -10.65
C GLN A 32 17.41 -18.50 -10.40
N VAL A 33 16.47 -17.91 -9.64
CA VAL A 33 15.19 -18.52 -9.28
C VAL A 33 14.07 -18.02 -10.19
N GLY A 34 13.52 -18.91 -11.01
CA GLY A 34 12.39 -18.59 -11.91
C GLY A 34 11.04 -18.48 -11.19
N ILE A 35 10.67 -19.46 -10.37
CA ILE A 35 9.38 -19.54 -9.66
C ILE A 35 9.64 -19.86 -8.18
N GLY A 36 8.79 -19.35 -7.29
CA GLY A 36 8.95 -19.51 -5.85
C GLY A 36 10.06 -18.62 -5.29
N ASP A 37 10.66 -19.02 -4.17
CA ASP A 37 11.79 -18.33 -3.52
C ASP A 37 13.10 -19.12 -3.54
N GLY A 38 13.08 -20.38 -3.99
CA GLY A 38 14.29 -21.23 -4.10
C GLY A 38 14.97 -21.50 -2.76
N GLY A 39 14.28 -21.33 -1.62
CA GLY A 39 14.88 -21.43 -0.29
C GLY A 39 15.69 -20.20 0.15
N HIS A 40 15.68 -19.13 -0.64
CA HIS A 40 16.37 -17.88 -0.32
C HIS A 40 15.47 -16.95 0.50
N GLU A 41 15.82 -16.74 1.76
CA GLU A 41 15.00 -15.97 2.70
C GLU A 41 14.82 -14.50 2.27
N ASP A 42 15.84 -13.88 1.67
CA ASP A 42 15.77 -12.52 1.16
C ASP A 42 14.77 -12.39 0.00
N LEU A 43 14.78 -13.35 -0.94
CA LEU A 43 13.80 -13.39 -2.03
C LEU A 43 12.38 -13.63 -1.51
N SER A 44 12.22 -14.49 -0.51
CA SER A 44 10.93 -14.75 0.14
C SER A 44 10.38 -13.49 0.80
N ARG A 45 11.21 -12.77 1.57
CA ARG A 45 10.85 -11.49 2.21
C ARG A 45 10.46 -10.42 1.21
N LEU A 46 11.26 -10.22 0.15
CA LEU A 46 10.97 -9.24 -0.90
C LEU A 46 9.68 -9.58 -1.65
N THR A 47 9.47 -10.86 -1.98
CA THR A 47 8.25 -11.33 -2.67
C THR A 47 7.02 -11.10 -1.79
N ARG A 48 7.09 -11.34 -0.47
CA ARG A 48 5.97 -11.04 0.43
C ARG A 48 5.73 -9.55 0.61
N ALA A 49 6.77 -8.73 0.68
CA ALA A 49 6.59 -7.27 0.74
C ALA A 49 5.90 -6.73 -0.52
N HIS A 50 6.34 -7.18 -1.70
CA HIS A 50 5.71 -6.85 -2.97
C HIS A 50 4.27 -7.36 -3.05
N GLY A 51 4.03 -8.62 -2.67
CA GLY A 51 2.69 -9.23 -2.65
C GLY A 51 1.73 -8.51 -1.70
N ASN A 52 2.18 -8.19 -0.49
CA ASN A 52 1.39 -7.43 0.49
C ASN A 52 1.02 -6.04 -0.05
N PHE A 53 1.92 -5.39 -0.77
CA PHE A 53 1.61 -4.14 -1.46
C PHE A 53 0.53 -4.34 -2.52
N SER A 54 0.66 -5.33 -3.41
CA SER A 54 -0.34 -5.62 -4.45
C SER A 54 -1.70 -6.05 -3.91
N GLU A 55 -1.72 -6.68 -2.73
CA GLU A 55 -2.95 -7.16 -2.08
C GLU A 55 -3.76 -5.99 -1.50
N TYR A 56 -3.11 -5.04 -0.81
CA TYR A 56 -3.82 -4.03 -0.02
C TYR A 56 -3.91 -2.65 -0.65
N VAL A 57 -2.88 -2.22 -1.40
CA VAL A 57 -2.83 -0.84 -1.92
C VAL A 57 -3.87 -0.59 -3.01
N PRO A 58 -4.04 -1.45 -4.04
CA PRO A 58 -5.01 -1.20 -5.11
C PRO A 58 -6.44 -1.12 -4.59
N ILE A 59 -6.87 -2.06 -3.75
CA ILE A 59 -8.23 -2.05 -3.20
C ILE A 59 -8.48 -0.81 -2.32
N THR A 60 -7.48 -0.39 -1.54
CA THR A 60 -7.60 0.82 -0.72
C THR A 60 -7.70 2.08 -1.59
N LEU A 61 -6.89 2.19 -2.66
CA LEU A 61 -6.95 3.31 -3.59
C LEU A 61 -8.28 3.38 -4.33
N ILE A 62 -8.88 2.24 -4.70
CA ILE A 62 -10.23 2.19 -5.29
C ILE A 62 -11.25 2.78 -4.31
N MET A 63 -11.20 2.39 -3.03
CA MET A 63 -12.12 2.94 -2.03
C MET A 63 -11.91 4.43 -1.78
N ILE A 64 -10.66 4.91 -1.78
CA ILE A 64 -10.34 6.34 -1.65
C ILE A 64 -10.83 7.11 -2.90
N ALA A 65 -10.67 6.55 -4.10
CA ALA A 65 -11.18 7.14 -5.34
C ALA A 65 -12.71 7.25 -5.32
N CYS A 66 -13.42 6.19 -4.90
CA CYS A 66 -14.86 6.24 -4.71
C CYS A 66 -15.24 7.33 -3.70
N PHE A 67 -14.51 7.43 -2.58
CA PHE A 67 -14.80 8.42 -1.56
C PHE A 67 -14.58 9.86 -2.06
N GLU A 68 -13.49 10.14 -2.79
CA GLU A 68 -13.23 11.45 -3.40
C GLU A 68 -14.28 11.81 -4.45
N ALA A 69 -14.68 10.85 -5.30
CA ALA A 69 -15.70 11.05 -6.34
C ALA A 69 -17.06 11.45 -5.75
N ASN A 70 -17.43 10.88 -4.61
CA ASN A 70 -18.77 11.06 -4.04
C ASN A 70 -18.87 12.21 -3.03
N THR A 71 -17.81 12.48 -2.23
CA THR A 71 -17.89 13.52 -1.17
C THR A 71 -17.34 14.88 -1.56
N GLY A 72 -16.32 14.92 -2.42
CA GLY A 72 -15.47 16.11 -2.57
C GLY A 72 -14.76 16.56 -1.28
N GLN A 73 -14.73 15.74 -0.21
CA GLN A 73 -14.15 16.11 1.08
C GLN A 73 -12.62 15.97 1.06
N VAL A 74 -11.97 17.01 0.54
CA VAL A 74 -10.52 17.11 0.27
C VAL A 74 -9.64 16.63 1.44
N TRP A 75 -9.91 17.09 2.67
CA TRP A 75 -9.03 16.81 3.81
C TRP A 75 -9.02 15.32 4.19
N ALA A 76 -10.18 14.65 4.10
CA ALA A 76 -10.30 13.24 4.47
C ALA A 76 -9.58 12.35 3.44
N VAL A 77 -9.68 12.68 2.15
CA VAL A 77 -8.96 11.99 1.07
C VAL A 77 -7.44 12.10 1.27
N HIS A 78 -6.94 13.30 1.63
CA HIS A 78 -5.52 13.49 1.95
C HIS A 78 -5.08 12.70 3.18
N ALA A 79 -5.90 12.63 4.23
CA ALA A 79 -5.60 11.86 5.42
C ALA A 79 -5.49 10.36 5.11
N LEU A 80 -6.46 9.80 4.36
CA LEU A 80 -6.47 8.40 3.94
C LEU A 80 -5.28 8.07 3.01
N GLY A 81 -5.04 8.90 1.99
CA GLY A 81 -3.92 8.73 1.06
C GLY A 81 -2.56 8.83 1.75
N SER A 82 -2.39 9.77 2.67
CA SER A 82 -1.15 9.92 3.45
C SER A 82 -0.94 8.74 4.39
N ALA A 83 -1.97 8.29 5.12
CA ALA A 83 -1.88 7.12 5.98
C ALA A 83 -1.46 5.87 5.20
N LEU A 84 -2.03 5.66 4.01
CA LEU A 84 -1.66 4.57 3.12
C LEU A 84 -0.20 4.69 2.65
N LEU A 85 0.21 5.86 2.15
CA LEU A 85 1.57 6.10 1.67
C LEU A 85 2.63 5.91 2.77
N PHE A 86 2.47 6.60 3.91
CA PHE A 86 3.41 6.48 5.02
C PHE A 86 3.42 5.08 5.61
N GLY A 87 2.26 4.41 5.69
CA GLY A 87 2.18 3.03 6.12
C GLY A 87 3.02 2.10 5.24
N ARG A 88 2.97 2.27 3.92
CA ARG A 88 3.76 1.47 2.97
C ARG A 88 5.24 1.80 2.99
N VAL A 89 5.62 3.09 3.08
CA VAL A 89 7.02 3.50 3.19
C VAL A 89 7.65 2.96 4.48
N LEU A 90 6.95 3.08 5.61
CA LEU A 90 7.42 2.57 6.90
C LEU A 90 7.54 1.04 6.89
N HIS A 91 6.57 0.34 6.29
CA HIS A 91 6.62 -1.12 6.15
C HIS A 91 7.81 -1.58 5.29
N ALA A 92 8.04 -0.91 4.15
CA ALA A 92 9.17 -1.20 3.27
C ALA A 92 10.52 -0.92 3.94
N TYR A 93 10.64 0.20 4.67
CA TYR A 93 11.83 0.52 5.45
C TYR A 93 12.11 -0.53 6.54
N GLY A 94 11.07 -0.99 7.24
CA GLY A 94 11.18 -2.04 8.25
C GLY A 94 11.64 -3.38 7.71
N LEU A 95 11.46 -3.64 6.40
CA LEU A 95 11.92 -4.85 5.72
C LEU A 95 13.43 -4.81 5.41
N GLY A 96 13.98 -3.62 5.14
CA GLY A 96 15.37 -3.44 4.73
C GLY A 96 16.39 -3.45 5.88
N ARG A 97 15.97 -3.25 7.13
CA ARG A 97 16.89 -3.08 8.28
C ARG A 97 16.86 -4.18 9.34
N HIS A 98 15.87 -5.06 9.34
CA HIS A 98 15.71 -6.04 10.41
C HIS A 98 15.35 -7.44 9.86
N SER A 99 16.10 -8.45 10.30
CA SER A 99 15.76 -9.86 10.13
C SER A 99 14.75 -10.28 11.22
N GLY A 100 13.49 -9.87 11.09
CA GLY A 100 12.44 -10.23 12.06
C GLY A 100 11.18 -9.38 11.99
N VAL A 101 10.28 -9.56 12.97
CA VAL A 101 9.15 -8.65 13.22
C VAL A 101 9.73 -7.33 13.69
N SER A 102 9.64 -6.30 12.85
CA SER A 102 10.09 -4.96 13.19
C SER A 102 8.88 -4.08 13.51
N TRP A 103 9.00 -3.21 14.50
CA TRP A 103 7.90 -2.32 14.90
C TRP A 103 7.42 -1.45 13.73
N GLN A 104 8.32 -1.11 12.80
CA GLN A 104 8.01 -0.38 11.56
C GLN A 104 7.08 -1.17 10.65
N ARG A 105 7.26 -2.50 10.53
CA ARG A 105 6.36 -3.37 9.76
C ARG A 105 4.98 -3.42 10.39
N PHE A 106 4.91 -3.50 11.72
CA PHE A 106 3.65 -3.53 12.47
C PHE A 106 2.88 -2.21 12.35
N ALA A 107 3.53 -1.08 12.67
CA ALA A 107 2.95 0.24 12.54
C ALA A 107 2.52 0.55 11.10
N GLY A 108 3.33 0.17 10.11
CA GLY A 108 3.00 0.34 8.70
C GLY A 108 1.76 -0.44 8.25
N MET A 109 1.59 -1.67 8.77
CA MET A 109 0.38 -2.47 8.53
C MET A 109 -0.84 -1.85 9.19
N ILE A 110 -0.74 -1.41 10.45
CA ILE A 110 -1.84 -0.73 11.15
C ILE A 110 -2.32 0.48 10.37
N LEU A 111 -1.40 1.36 9.93
CA LEU A 111 -1.77 2.55 9.16
C LEU A 111 -2.52 2.20 7.87
N THR A 112 -2.11 1.13 7.19
CA THR A 112 -2.78 0.69 5.96
C THR A 112 -4.16 0.12 6.23
N PHE A 113 -4.30 -0.70 7.27
CA PHE A 113 -5.59 -1.26 7.64
C PHE A 113 -6.55 -0.19 8.16
N LEU A 114 -6.06 0.81 8.89
CA LEU A 114 -6.86 1.96 9.30
C LEU A 114 -7.32 2.76 8.07
N ALA A 115 -6.42 3.08 7.13
CA ALA A 115 -6.81 3.77 5.90
C ALA A 115 -7.88 2.99 5.12
N MET A 116 -7.72 1.67 5.01
CA MET A 116 -8.67 0.78 4.35
C MET A 116 -10.03 0.74 5.06
N LEU A 117 -10.03 0.55 6.38
CA LEU A 117 -11.24 0.46 7.18
C LEU A 117 -12.00 1.80 7.20
N CYS A 118 -11.29 2.91 7.38
CA CYS A 118 -11.88 4.25 7.35
C CYS A 118 -12.44 4.59 5.97
N ALA A 119 -11.76 4.23 4.88
CA ALA A 119 -12.29 4.41 3.53
C ALA A 119 -13.55 3.56 3.30
N ALA A 120 -13.55 2.30 3.74
CA ALA A 120 -14.71 1.42 3.63
C ALA A 120 -15.92 1.95 4.41
N ILE A 121 -15.73 2.28 5.69
CA ILE A 121 -16.78 2.85 6.54
C ILE A 121 -17.26 4.18 5.97
N GLY A 122 -16.34 5.06 5.55
CA GLY A 122 -16.67 6.35 4.97
C GLY A 122 -17.58 6.23 3.76
N ASN A 123 -17.27 5.32 2.82
CA ASN A 123 -18.14 5.06 1.67
C ASN A 123 -19.51 4.50 2.08
N LEU A 124 -19.57 3.55 3.04
CA LEU A 124 -20.85 2.97 3.48
C LEU A 124 -21.74 4.00 4.18
N VAL A 125 -21.17 4.84 5.04
CA VAL A 125 -21.88 5.93 5.73
C VAL A 125 -22.40 6.93 4.71
N LEU A 126 -21.56 7.34 3.76
CA LEU A 126 -21.93 8.27 2.71
C LEU A 126 -23.16 7.79 1.92
N ILE A 127 -23.12 6.54 1.45
CA ILE A 127 -24.20 5.95 0.66
C ILE A 127 -25.47 5.77 1.52
N HIS A 128 -25.33 5.32 2.77
CA HIS A 128 -26.48 5.04 3.62
C HIS A 128 -27.22 6.31 4.05
N PHE A 129 -26.48 7.38 4.36
CA PHE A 129 -27.06 8.64 4.82
C PHE A 129 -27.28 9.66 3.69
N GLY A 130 -26.89 9.35 2.46
CA GLY A 130 -27.03 10.23 1.29
C GLY A 130 -26.25 11.55 1.44
N LEU A 131 -25.10 11.49 2.10
CA LEU A 131 -24.22 12.64 2.34
C LEU A 131 -23.43 13.02 1.08
#